data_AF-A0A1V4TF40-F1
#
_entry.id   AF-A0A1V4TF40-F1
#
_cell.length_a   1.000
_cell.length_b   1.000
_cell.length_c   1.000
_cell.angle_alpha   90.00
_cell.angle_beta   90.00
_cell.angle_gamma   90.00
#
_symmetry.space_group_name_H-M   'P 1'
#
loop_
_entity.id
_entity.type
_entity.pdbx_description
1 polymer ?
#
loop_
_entity_poly.entity_id
_entity_poly.type
_entity_poly.pdbx_seq_one_letter_code
_entity_poly.pdbx_strand_id
1 'polypeptide(L)'
;MNKTIETPKARFYFTNREIAMMAVFIALLFVVDMVWIVPYFAIFIYGIFYGMVLIIAARVIGKNNTIFLIGIVNTVINLAFAQMYGGTLVAFAYLAGAIGLEGVLRLSKPYGTNRNMAVIGALAYGLVSRATAIAIMVFLYNLTLPSWLTIGAIVLFAITFPIGGFIGFRIGGRVKKLTNPL
;
A
#
# COMPACT_ATOMS: atom_id res chain seq x y z
N MET A 1 -24.71 38.13 -28.88
CA MET A 1 -25.18 36.97 -28.10
C MET A 1 -23.95 36.14 -27.75
N ASN A 2 -23.37 36.37 -26.57
CA ASN A 2 -22.07 35.82 -26.18
C ASN A 2 -22.28 34.34 -25.77
N LYS A 3 -21.83 33.39 -26.59
CA LYS A 3 -21.82 31.97 -26.20
C LYS A 3 -20.72 31.79 -25.15
N THR A 4 -21.12 31.66 -23.89
CA THR A 4 -20.24 31.16 -22.84
C THR A 4 -19.80 29.75 -23.22
N ILE A 5 -18.56 29.61 -23.68
CA ILE A 5 -17.90 28.32 -23.85
C ILE A 5 -17.66 27.81 -22.43
N GLU A 6 -18.57 26.98 -21.92
CA GLU A 6 -18.33 26.24 -20.69
C GLU A 6 -17.11 25.34 -20.93
N THR A 7 -15.98 25.70 -20.34
CA THR A 7 -14.82 24.82 -20.28
C THR A 7 -15.25 23.52 -19.59
N PRO A 8 -14.97 22.34 -20.16
CA PRO A 8 -15.33 21.09 -19.50
C PRO A 8 -14.64 21.07 -18.14
N LYS A 9 -15.41 21.09 -17.04
CA LYS A 9 -14.86 20.83 -15.70
C LYS A 9 -14.04 19.56 -15.79
N ALA A 10 -12.74 19.65 -15.55
CA ALA A 10 -11.84 18.50 -15.51
C ALA A 10 -12.44 17.48 -14.55
N ARG A 11 -13.06 16.42 -15.07
CA ARG A 11 -13.64 15.37 -14.24
C ARG A 11 -12.47 14.64 -13.60
N PHE A 12 -12.50 14.55 -12.27
CA PHE A 12 -11.53 13.80 -11.51
C PHE A 12 -11.45 12.36 -12.04
N TYR A 13 -10.23 11.82 -12.19
CA TYR A 13 -9.98 10.49 -12.78
C TYR A 13 -10.70 9.35 -12.04
N PHE A 14 -10.89 9.51 -10.73
CA PHE A 14 -11.66 8.62 -9.87
C PHE A 14 -13.08 9.16 -9.64
N THR A 15 -14.05 8.26 -9.67
CA THR A 15 -15.44 8.55 -9.30
C THR A 15 -15.57 8.69 -7.78
N ASN A 16 -16.62 9.35 -7.31
CA ASN A 16 -16.90 9.48 -5.87
C ASN A 16 -16.95 8.13 -5.16
N ARG A 17 -17.50 7.10 -5.83
CA ARG A 17 -17.55 5.73 -5.33
C ARG A 17 -16.15 5.13 -5.13
N GLU A 18 -15.25 5.34 -6.10
CA GLU A 18 -13.87 4.85 -6.01
C GLU A 18 -13.08 5.58 -4.93
N ILE A 19 -13.28 6.88 -4.79
CA ILE A 19 -12.70 7.68 -3.70
C ILE A 19 -13.18 7.17 -2.34
N ALA A 20 -14.48 6.89 -2.18
CA ALA A 20 -15.02 6.31 -0.96
C ALA A 20 -14.41 4.92 -0.66
N MET A 21 -14.26 4.06 -1.69
CA MET A 21 -13.59 2.77 -1.53
C MET A 21 -12.13 2.93 -1.10
N MET A 22 -11.39 3.88 -1.68
CA MET A 22 -10.01 4.17 -1.24
C MET A 22 -9.96 4.61 0.21
N ALA A 23 -10.88 5.48 0.65
CA ALA A 23 -10.95 5.91 2.04
C ALA A 23 -11.18 4.72 2.99
N VAL A 24 -12.04 3.77 2.62
CA VAL A 24 -12.24 2.53 3.40
C VAL A 24 -10.96 1.70 3.47
N PHE A 25 -10.24 1.52 2.35
CA PHE A 25 -8.97 0.79 2.37
C PHE A 25 -7.90 1.51 3.18
N ILE A 26 -7.84 2.84 3.15
CA ILE A 26 -6.94 3.63 4.00
C ILE A 26 -7.27 3.43 5.48
N ALA A 27 -8.56 3.46 5.86
CA ALA A 27 -8.98 3.16 7.22
C ALA A 27 -8.58 1.73 7.65
N LEU A 28 -8.73 0.75 6.75
CA LEU A 28 -8.26 -0.62 7.01
C LEU A 28 -6.74 -0.70 7.18
N LEU A 29 -5.95 0.04 6.40
CA LEU A 29 -4.50 0.10 6.58
C LEU A 29 -4.14 0.66 7.95
N PHE A 30 -4.85 1.68 8.43
CA PHE A 30 -4.65 2.23 9.77
C PHE A 30 -4.97 1.22 10.89
N VAL A 31 -6.02 0.41 10.71
CA VAL A 31 -6.32 -0.71 11.63
C VAL A 31 -5.20 -1.76 11.59
N VAL A 32 -4.61 -2.04 10.43
CA VAL A 32 -3.45 -2.93 10.34
C VAL A 32 -2.23 -2.32 11.02
N ASP A 33 -2.03 -1.01 10.94
CA ASP A 33 -0.96 -0.30 11.65
C ASP A 33 -1.14 -0.31 13.18
N MET A 34 -2.35 -0.58 13.69
CA MET A 34 -2.58 -0.80 15.13
C MET A 34 -2.12 -2.18 15.61
N VAL A 35 -1.81 -3.12 14.71
CA VAL A 35 -1.31 -4.46 15.06
C VAL A 35 0.01 -4.35 15.86
N TRP A 36 0.79 -3.30 15.64
CA TRP A 36 2.01 -2.99 16.38
C TRP A 36 1.81 -2.77 17.89
N ILE A 37 0.58 -2.64 18.37
CA ILE A 37 0.26 -2.56 19.81
C ILE A 37 0.47 -3.91 20.52
N VAL A 38 0.48 -5.04 19.79
CA VAL A 38 0.64 -6.40 20.37
C VAL A 38 2.06 -6.95 20.15
N PRO A 39 2.90 -7.21 21.18
CA PRO A 39 4.36 -7.14 20.98
C PRO A 39 5.07 -8.33 20.31
N TYR A 40 4.43 -9.48 20.06
CA TYR A 40 5.18 -10.71 19.68
C TYR A 40 4.76 -11.37 18.36
N PHE A 41 3.48 -11.36 18.00
CA PHE A 41 2.99 -11.92 16.73
C PHE A 41 2.71 -10.86 15.66
N ALA A 42 2.63 -9.60 16.07
CA ALA A 42 2.25 -8.48 15.22
C ALA A 42 3.14 -8.33 13.99
N ILE A 43 4.44 -8.46 14.17
CA ILE A 43 5.43 -8.29 13.11
C ILE A 43 5.21 -9.26 11.94
N PHE A 44 4.86 -10.53 12.23
CA PHE A 44 4.65 -11.56 11.21
C PHE A 44 3.33 -11.37 10.46
N ILE A 45 2.30 -10.96 11.21
CA ILE A 45 0.93 -10.84 10.69
C ILE A 45 0.75 -9.51 9.96
N TYR A 46 1.47 -8.46 10.38
CA TYR A 46 1.42 -7.13 9.79
C TYR A 46 1.64 -7.15 8.29
N GLY A 47 2.74 -7.75 7.81
CA GLY A 47 3.03 -7.78 6.38
C GLY A 47 1.99 -8.53 5.55
N ILE A 48 1.38 -9.57 6.14
CA ILE A 48 0.32 -10.34 5.52
C ILE A 48 -0.94 -9.47 5.37
N PHE A 49 -1.42 -8.85 6.45
CA PHE A 49 -2.63 -8.03 6.39
C PHE A 49 -2.43 -6.78 5.56
N TYR A 50 -1.29 -6.11 5.69
CA TYR A 50 -1.01 -4.89 4.94
C TYR A 50 -0.94 -5.17 3.44
N GLY A 51 -0.18 -6.21 3.03
CA GLY A 51 -0.13 -6.65 1.64
C GLY A 51 -1.49 -7.11 1.10
N MET A 52 -2.29 -7.78 1.94
CA MET A 52 -3.65 -8.21 1.59
C MET A 52 -4.55 -7.01 1.29
N VAL A 53 -4.60 -6.01 2.17
CA VAL A 53 -5.45 -4.81 2.01
C VAL A 53 -5.09 -4.07 0.73
N LEU A 54 -3.80 -3.84 0.47
CA LEU A 54 -3.33 -3.17 -0.74
C LEU A 54 -3.76 -3.93 -2.01
N ILE A 55 -3.54 -5.24 -2.08
CA ILE A 55 -3.92 -6.01 -3.27
C ILE A 55 -5.45 -6.06 -3.45
N ILE A 56 -6.23 -6.15 -2.38
CA ILE A 56 -7.69 -6.07 -2.47
C ILE A 56 -8.07 -4.70 -3.06
N ALA A 57 -7.50 -3.60 -2.55
CA ALA A 57 -7.77 -2.25 -3.05
C ALA A 57 -7.48 -2.11 -4.54
N ALA A 58 -6.28 -2.53 -4.98
CA ALA A 58 -5.88 -2.51 -6.37
C ALA A 58 -6.85 -3.28 -7.27
N ARG A 59 -7.27 -4.46 -6.82
CA ARG A 59 -8.11 -5.36 -7.61
C ARG A 59 -9.57 -4.89 -7.69
N VAL A 60 -10.14 -4.46 -6.57
CA VAL A 60 -11.54 -4.01 -6.46
C VAL A 60 -11.74 -2.71 -7.24
N ILE A 61 -10.86 -1.72 -7.03
CA ILE A 61 -10.95 -0.44 -7.75
C ILE A 61 -10.54 -0.62 -9.22
N GLY A 62 -9.50 -1.41 -9.49
CA GLY A 62 -9.15 -1.84 -10.84
C GLY A 62 -8.66 -0.73 -11.78
N LYS A 63 -8.24 0.41 -11.23
CA LYS A 63 -7.71 1.55 -11.98
C LYS A 63 -6.24 1.79 -11.68
N ASN A 64 -5.49 2.21 -12.69
CA ASN A 64 -4.12 2.68 -12.52
C ASN A 64 -4.08 3.83 -11.50
N ASN A 65 -2.96 3.98 -10.81
CA ASN A 65 -2.71 4.98 -9.76
C ASN A 65 -3.47 4.77 -8.44
N THR A 66 -4.26 3.69 -8.32
CA THR A 66 -4.98 3.39 -7.07
C THR A 66 -4.02 3.25 -5.89
N ILE A 67 -2.99 2.42 -6.03
CA ILE A 67 -2.04 2.18 -4.94
C ILE A 67 -1.17 3.41 -4.69
N PHE A 68 -0.77 4.11 -5.75
CA PHE A 68 0.00 5.33 -5.60
C PHE A 68 -0.75 6.39 -4.79
N LEU A 69 -2.03 6.62 -5.09
CA LEU A 69 -2.84 7.59 -4.36
C LEU A 69 -3.07 7.16 -2.90
N ILE A 70 -3.36 5.87 -2.66
CA ILE A 70 -3.45 5.32 -1.30
C ILE A 70 -2.12 5.51 -0.55
N GLY A 71 -0.98 5.28 -1.21
CA GLY A 71 0.35 5.48 -0.64
C GLY A 71 0.64 6.93 -0.25
N ILE A 72 0.27 7.90 -1.10
CA ILE A 72 0.39 9.33 -0.77
C ILE A 72 -0.43 9.66 0.48
N VAL A 73 -1.71 9.31 0.48
CA VAL A 73 -2.60 9.65 1.60
C VAL A 73 -2.13 8.97 2.88
N ASN A 74 -1.76 7.68 2.81
CA ASN A 74 -1.24 6.95 3.96
C ASN A 74 0.05 7.57 4.51
N THR A 75 0.94 8.05 3.64
CA THR A 75 2.17 8.74 4.06
C THR A 75 1.86 10.05 4.77
N VAL A 76 0.92 10.85 4.23
CA VAL A 76 0.48 12.11 4.86
C VAL A 76 -0.13 11.86 6.24
N ILE A 77 -0.98 10.84 6.36
CA ILE A 77 -1.55 10.42 7.65
C ILE A 77 -0.43 10.04 8.61
N ASN A 78 0.49 9.16 8.21
CA ASN A 78 1.56 8.69 9.07
C ASN A 78 2.55 9.79 9.47
N LEU A 79 2.74 10.82 8.65
CA LEU A 79 3.50 12.02 9.02
C LEU A 79 2.86 12.77 10.20
N ALA A 80 1.52 12.77 10.30
CA ALA A 80 0.80 13.39 11.41
C ALA A 80 0.83 12.56 12.71
N PHE A 81 1.07 11.24 12.63
CA PHE A 81 1.12 10.31 13.78
C PHE A 81 2.54 9.78 14.08
N ALA A 82 3.56 10.49 13.59
CA ALA A 82 4.95 10.06 13.51
C ALA A 82 5.62 9.54 14.79
N GLN A 83 5.12 9.91 15.97
CA GLN A 83 5.67 9.45 17.24
C GLN A 83 5.45 7.95 17.49
N MET A 84 4.50 7.32 16.78
CA MET A 84 4.18 5.89 16.97
C MET A 84 5.13 4.92 16.24
N TYR A 85 5.95 5.37 15.27
CA TYR A 85 6.61 4.45 14.31
C TYR A 85 8.12 4.69 14.09
N GLY A 86 8.81 5.30 15.05
CA GLY A 86 10.28 5.46 14.99
C GLY A 86 10.76 6.70 14.23
N GLY A 87 9.88 7.66 13.97
CA GLY A 87 10.20 9.00 13.46
C GLY A 87 9.40 9.42 12.22
N THR A 88 9.19 10.73 12.06
CA THR A 88 8.37 11.35 11.00
C THR A 88 8.77 10.92 9.59
N LEU A 89 10.07 10.85 9.30
CA LEU A 89 10.57 10.57 7.96
C LEU A 89 10.38 9.11 7.56
N VAL A 90 10.26 8.18 8.51
CA VAL A 90 10.02 6.76 8.21
C VAL A 90 8.69 6.56 7.46
N ALA A 91 7.74 7.50 7.59
CA ALA A 91 6.49 7.50 6.82
C ALA A 91 6.71 7.45 5.30
N PHE A 92 7.82 8.00 4.77
CA PHE A 92 8.14 7.95 3.34
C PHE A 92 8.39 6.53 2.82
N ALA A 93 8.68 5.57 3.70
CA ALA A 93 8.74 4.15 3.34
C ALA A 93 7.42 3.63 2.75
N TYR A 94 6.28 4.13 3.23
CA TYR A 94 4.96 3.74 2.71
C TYR A 94 4.77 4.23 1.27
N LEU A 95 5.18 5.46 0.97
CA LEU A 95 5.15 6.02 -0.38
C LEU A 95 6.09 5.26 -1.32
N ALA A 96 7.33 5.02 -0.88
CA ALA A 96 8.31 4.29 -1.68
C ALA A 96 7.82 2.87 -2.01
N GLY A 97 7.29 2.15 -1.02
CA GLY A 97 6.65 0.85 -1.22
C GLY A 97 5.47 0.92 -2.20
N ALA A 98 4.61 1.94 -2.08
CA ALA A 98 3.46 2.13 -2.96
C ALA A 98 3.89 2.38 -4.42
N ILE A 99 4.97 3.13 -4.64
CA ILE A 99 5.58 3.31 -5.97
C ILE A 99 6.04 1.97 -6.54
N GLY A 100 6.75 1.16 -5.75
CA GLY A 100 7.19 -0.18 -6.15
C GLY A 100 6.02 -1.10 -6.53
N LEU A 101 4.99 -1.16 -5.70
CA LEU A 101 3.79 -1.96 -5.95
C LEU A 101 3.02 -1.47 -7.19
N GLU A 102 2.77 -0.16 -7.29
CA GLU A 102 2.06 0.44 -8.42
C GLU A 102 2.82 0.17 -9.73
N GLY A 103 4.15 0.30 -9.73
CA GLY A 103 4.99 0.01 -10.88
C GLY A 103 4.79 -1.41 -11.41
N VAL A 104 4.76 -2.40 -10.52
CA VAL A 104 4.51 -3.80 -10.91
C VAL A 104 3.07 -4.02 -11.36
N LEU A 105 2.09 -3.48 -10.63
CA LEU A 105 0.67 -3.69 -10.95
C LEU A 105 0.26 -3.09 -12.30
N ARG A 106 0.89 -2.00 -12.74
CA ARG A 106 0.67 -1.42 -14.07
C ARG A 106 1.08 -2.34 -15.22
N LEU A 107 1.96 -3.32 -14.96
CA LEU A 107 2.33 -4.34 -15.94
C LEU A 107 1.22 -5.39 -16.14
N SER A 108 0.26 -5.47 -15.21
CA SER A 108 -0.93 -6.31 -15.36
C SER A 108 -1.96 -5.61 -16.25
N LYS A 109 -2.32 -6.24 -17.38
CA LYS A 109 -3.49 -5.84 -18.19
C LYS A 109 -4.57 -6.92 -18.11
N PRO A 110 -5.78 -6.64 -17.61
CA PRO A 110 -6.22 -5.42 -16.89
C PRO A 110 -5.53 -5.22 -15.52
N TYR A 111 -5.52 -3.99 -14.99
CA TYR A 111 -4.85 -3.64 -13.71
C TYR A 111 -5.36 -4.50 -12.54
N GLY A 112 -4.45 -5.02 -11.72
CA GLY A 112 -4.78 -5.80 -10.52
C GLY A 112 -5.44 -7.18 -10.80
N THR A 113 -5.47 -7.63 -12.06
CA THR A 113 -6.13 -8.90 -12.42
C THR A 113 -5.20 -10.11 -12.48
N ASN A 114 -3.89 -9.91 -12.67
CA ASN A 114 -2.90 -10.98 -12.74
C ASN A 114 -2.37 -11.37 -11.35
N ARG A 115 -2.46 -12.66 -11.01
CA ARG A 115 -2.01 -13.21 -9.72
C ARG A 115 -0.52 -13.00 -9.49
N ASN A 116 0.30 -13.26 -10.49
CA ASN A 116 1.75 -13.18 -10.36
C ASN A 116 2.16 -11.72 -10.12
N MET A 117 1.54 -10.77 -10.82
CA MET A 117 1.79 -9.34 -10.61
C MET A 117 1.33 -8.86 -9.23
N ALA A 118 0.26 -9.43 -8.67
CA ALA A 118 -0.15 -9.12 -7.31
C ALA A 118 0.87 -9.61 -6.25
N VAL A 119 1.38 -10.83 -6.42
CA VAL A 119 2.37 -11.41 -5.50
C VAL A 119 3.73 -10.69 -5.63
N ILE A 120 4.21 -10.49 -6.86
CA ILE A 120 5.47 -9.78 -7.13
C ILE A 120 5.35 -8.31 -6.73
N GLY A 121 4.19 -7.69 -6.95
CA GLY A 121 3.94 -6.32 -6.52
C GLY A 121 3.96 -6.19 -5.00
N ALA A 122 3.35 -7.13 -4.28
CA ALA A 122 3.40 -7.14 -2.82
C ALA A 122 4.84 -7.38 -2.33
N LEU A 123 5.60 -8.27 -2.96
CA LEU A 123 7.04 -8.44 -2.70
C LEU A 123 7.79 -7.10 -2.86
N ALA A 124 7.57 -6.42 -3.98
CA ALA A 124 8.20 -5.13 -4.28
C ALA A 124 7.83 -4.10 -3.20
N TYR A 125 6.58 -4.04 -2.76
CA TYR A 125 6.16 -3.20 -1.65
C TYR A 125 6.99 -3.48 -0.39
N GLY A 126 7.02 -4.74 0.04
CA GLY A 126 7.67 -5.16 1.28
C GLY A 126 9.16 -4.85 1.29
N LEU A 127 9.86 -5.16 0.19
CA LEU A 127 11.29 -4.88 0.04
C LEU A 127 11.59 -3.39 -0.02
N VAL A 128 10.90 -2.64 -0.89
CA VAL A 128 11.18 -1.22 -1.11
C VAL A 128 10.85 -0.41 0.14
N SER A 129 9.70 -0.66 0.77
CA SER A 129 9.33 0.02 2.02
C SER A 129 10.33 -0.27 3.13
N ARG A 130 10.71 -1.53 3.34
CA ARG A 130 11.64 -1.90 4.41
C ARG A 130 13.05 -1.36 4.18
N ALA A 131 13.57 -1.46 2.96
CA ALA A 131 14.85 -0.88 2.59
C ALA A 131 14.86 0.64 2.79
N THR A 132 13.79 1.33 2.39
CA THR A 132 13.65 2.78 2.59
C THR A 132 13.61 3.15 4.07
N ALA A 133 12.84 2.42 4.88
CA ALA A 133 12.77 2.66 6.33
C ALA A 133 14.16 2.50 7.00
N ILE A 134 14.88 1.42 6.66
CA ILE A 134 16.24 1.17 7.17
C ILE A 134 17.20 2.27 6.73
N ALA A 135 17.15 2.68 5.45
CA ALA A 135 18.01 3.75 4.94
C ALA A 135 17.77 5.07 5.69
N ILE A 136 16.51 5.41 5.97
CA ILE A 136 16.16 6.61 6.75
C ILE A 136 16.68 6.49 8.18
N MET A 137 16.45 5.36 8.85
CA MET A 137 16.92 5.12 10.22
C MET A 137 18.46 5.23 10.32
N VAL A 138 19.19 4.63 9.39
CA VAL A 138 20.66 4.61 9.40
C VAL A 138 21.25 5.96 8.99
N PHE A 139 20.83 6.52 7.85
CA PHE A 139 21.49 7.70 7.27
C PHE A 139 20.93 9.04 7.75
N LEU A 140 19.63 9.12 8.07
CA LEU A 140 19.00 10.37 8.50
C LEU A 140 18.86 10.46 10.02
N TYR A 141 18.63 9.34 10.70
CA TYR A 141 18.52 9.30 12.16
C TYR A 141 19.78 8.77 12.86
N ASN A 142 20.81 8.43 12.10
CA ASN A 142 22.10 7.98 12.61
C ASN A 142 21.99 6.78 13.57
N LEU A 143 20.97 5.92 13.37
CA LEU A 143 20.76 4.72 14.17
C LEU A 143 21.68 3.60 13.70
N THR A 144 22.42 3.01 14.63
CA THR A 144 23.22 1.81 14.35
C THR A 144 22.36 0.57 14.56
N LEU A 145 21.91 -0.04 13.47
CA LEU A 145 21.11 -1.26 13.52
C LEU A 145 22.01 -2.50 13.39
N PRO A 146 21.91 -3.50 14.28
CA PRO A 146 22.62 -4.76 14.13
C PRO A 146 22.28 -5.44 12.80
N SER A 147 23.29 -5.95 12.08
CA SER A 147 23.12 -6.54 10.75
C SER A 147 22.08 -7.67 10.72
N TRP A 148 22.02 -8.48 11.78
CA TRP A 148 21.04 -9.56 11.89
C TRP A 148 19.59 -9.06 11.95
N LEU A 149 19.35 -7.91 12.60
CA LEU A 149 18.03 -7.30 12.71
C LEU A 149 17.60 -6.70 11.37
N THR A 150 18.53 -6.04 10.69
CA THR A 150 18.35 -5.51 9.32
C THR A 150 18.00 -6.62 8.34
N ILE A 151 18.80 -7.69 8.30
CA ILE A 151 18.58 -8.85 7.42
C ILE A 151 17.27 -9.55 7.78
N GLY A 152 17.03 -9.80 9.07
CA GLY A 152 15.81 -10.43 9.55
C GLY A 152 14.55 -9.67 9.14
N ALA A 153 14.55 -8.34 9.28
CA ALA A 153 13.42 -7.51 8.88
C ALA A 153 13.17 -7.54 7.36
N ILE A 154 14.22 -7.51 6.54
CA ILE A 154 14.11 -7.61 5.08
C ILE A 154 13.55 -8.96 4.66
N VAL A 155 14.14 -10.06 5.16
CA VAL A 155 13.71 -11.43 4.83
C VAL A 155 12.26 -11.65 5.25
N LEU A 156 11.88 -11.18 6.43
CA LEU A 156 10.53 -11.33 6.93
C LEU A 156 9.50 -10.60 6.07
N PHE A 157 9.81 -9.37 5.64
CA PHE A 157 8.93 -8.59 4.78
C PHE A 157 8.89 -9.15 3.35
N ALA A 158 9.99 -9.75 2.89
CA ALA A 158 10.05 -10.47 1.63
C ALA A 158 9.16 -11.71 1.60
N ILE A 159 8.83 -12.30 2.75
CA ILE A 159 7.97 -13.49 2.84
C ILE A 159 6.51 -13.11 3.13
N THR A 160 6.28 -12.26 4.12
CA THR A 160 4.94 -11.94 4.63
C THR A 160 4.09 -11.17 3.62
N PHE A 161 4.69 -10.21 2.91
CA PHE A 161 3.95 -9.42 1.91
C PHE A 161 3.47 -10.26 0.72
N PRO A 162 4.28 -11.13 0.09
CA PRO A 162 3.80 -12.04 -0.94
C PRO A 162 2.66 -12.95 -0.51
N ILE A 163 2.69 -13.46 0.73
CA ILE A 163 1.59 -14.24 1.30
C ILE A 163 0.33 -13.37 1.37
N GLY A 164 0.45 -12.15 1.91
CA GLY A 164 -0.61 -11.16 1.93
C GLY A 164 -1.17 -10.86 0.54
N GLY A 165 -0.30 -10.65 -0.45
CA GLY A 165 -0.70 -10.36 -1.82
C GLY A 165 -1.42 -11.53 -2.49
N PHE A 166 -1.00 -12.77 -2.21
CA PHE A 166 -1.69 -13.97 -2.71
C PHE A 166 -3.10 -14.11 -2.11
N ILE A 167 -3.22 -13.94 -0.79
CA ILE A 167 -4.52 -14.00 -0.09
C ILE A 167 -5.41 -12.86 -0.57
N GLY A 168 -4.88 -11.64 -0.62
CA GLY A 168 -5.57 -10.44 -1.08
C GLY A 168 -6.07 -10.56 -2.52
N PHE A 169 -5.31 -11.23 -3.39
CA PHE A 169 -5.77 -11.51 -4.76
C PHE A 169 -7.03 -12.36 -4.79
N ARG A 170 -7.07 -13.44 -4.00
CA ARG A 170 -8.24 -14.34 -3.91
C ARG A 170 -9.45 -13.61 -3.33
N ILE A 171 -9.27 -12.92 -2.20
CA ILE A 171 -10.35 -12.18 -1.53
C ILE A 171 -10.85 -11.05 -2.41
N GLY A 172 -9.95 -10.23 -2.97
CA GLY A 172 -10.30 -9.11 -3.84
C GLY A 172 -11.06 -9.54 -5.09
N GLY A 173 -10.80 -10.75 -5.60
CA GLY A 173 -11.60 -11.34 -6.68
C GLY A 173 -13.05 -11.60 -6.29
N ARG A 174 -13.30 -12.04 -5.05
CA ARG A 174 -14.65 -12.26 -4.52
C ARG A 174 -15.35 -10.93 -4.23
N VAL A 175 -14.66 -10.00 -3.57
CA VAL A 175 -15.21 -8.67 -3.26
C VAL A 175 -15.59 -7.93 -4.54
N LYS A 176 -14.73 -7.96 -5.57
CA LYS A 176 -15.02 -7.30 -6.86
C LYS A 176 -16.32 -7.78 -7.48
N LYS A 177 -16.57 -9.10 -7.48
CA LYS A 177 -17.81 -9.71 -7.99
C LYS A 177 -19.06 -9.22 -7.25
N LEU A 178 -18.95 -8.98 -5.94
CA LEU A 178 -20.05 -8.48 -5.13
C LEU A 178 -20.29 -6.98 -5.36
N THR A 179 -19.22 -6.21 -5.53
CA THR A 179 -19.32 -4.75 -5.71
C THR A 179 -19.71 -4.35 -7.14
N ASN A 180 -19.31 -5.10 -8.16
CA ASN A 180 -19.69 -4.84 -9.56
C ASN A 180 -20.27 -6.14 -10.16
N PRO A 181 -21.56 -6.45 -9.94
CA PRO A 181 -22.18 -7.69 -10.40
C PRO A 181 -22.54 -7.69 -11.91
N LEU A 182 -21.80 -6.96 -12.75
CA LEU A 182 -22.04 -6.85 -14.20
C LEU A 182 -20.77 -7.22 -14.97
#